data_AF-A0A1G8EH60-F1
#
_entry.id   AF-A0A1G8EH60-F1
#
_cell.length_a   1.000
_cell.length_b   1.000
_cell.length_c   1.000
_cell.angle_alpha   90.00
_cell.angle_beta   90.00
_cell.angle_gamma   90.00
#
_symmetry.space_group_name_H-M   'P 1'
#
loop_
_entity.id
_entity.type
_entity.pdbx_description
1 polymer ?
#
loop_
_entity_poly.entity_id
_entity_poly.type
_entity_poly.pdbx_seq_one_letter_code
_entity_poly.pdbx_strand_id
1 'polypeptide(L)'
;MNLVFEDATPMSEKARICLDGLSGSGKTKTALRLARGLVGPNGLIGVVDTERGNASKYSRKHPFKRLNLTHFSPEALTAATAAAAHAGIGCLIVDTFTHFWSGQGGMLALVDAKRSTGPFGGWKDARPIEQKMMDALFGFPGHVIVTLRVKADYVLSTDENGRPKVTKVGMKPDQREGLEYEFDVAGSLDLGHVLTITKSRIDDVPEMAVGATHLLPGEDLGEVIGDWLADGEKLPTLLDYRDMVMSATSVEKLRETRAEVFHRNMQGLPLVDNGRTLALAEFIDARGMDLKRQTQLPAPTAAAVPQNTPTGPVHRPVDAAGVADYTLRIGQAPAPDHLDPIERELRDRYADQSMPEADLDYLLTVLEQRRTNLATLRKAHA
;
A
#
# COMPACT_ATOMS: atom_id res chain seq x y z
N MET A 1 21.44 18.02 17.69
CA MET A 1 20.93 17.59 16.38
C MET A 1 22.08 17.76 15.40
N ASN A 2 22.67 16.66 14.95
CA ASN A 2 23.75 16.72 13.96
C ASN A 2 23.07 16.82 12.59
N LEU A 3 23.31 17.91 11.87
CA LEU A 3 22.77 18.15 10.54
C LEU A 3 23.93 17.97 9.55
N VAL A 4 23.80 16.97 8.68
CA VAL A 4 24.80 16.64 7.64
C VAL A 4 24.12 16.82 6.29
N PHE A 5 24.79 17.50 5.36
CA PHE A 5 24.37 17.62 3.97
C PHE A 5 25.07 16.53 3.15
N GLU A 6 24.33 15.88 2.27
CA GLU A 6 24.82 14.82 1.38
C GLU A 6 24.55 15.25 -0.08
N ASP A 7 25.32 14.69 -1.02
CA ASP A 7 25.09 14.90 -2.45
C ASP A 7 23.72 14.34 -2.83
N ALA A 8 22.92 15.13 -3.54
CA ALA A 8 21.62 14.70 -4.01
C ALA A 8 21.77 13.77 -5.22
N THR A 9 21.25 12.55 -5.11
CA THR A 9 21.06 11.63 -6.23
C THR A 9 19.58 11.56 -6.61
N PRO A 10 19.24 11.53 -7.91
CA PRO A 10 17.86 11.29 -8.32
C PRO A 10 17.46 9.89 -7.88
N MET A 11 16.40 9.80 -7.09
CA MET A 11 15.80 8.54 -6.67
C MET A 11 14.60 8.22 -7.57
N SER A 12 14.34 6.95 -7.83
CA SER A 12 13.14 6.58 -8.57
C SER A 12 11.88 6.97 -7.77
N GLU A 13 11.05 7.81 -8.37
CA GLU A 13 9.83 8.34 -7.77
C GLU A 13 8.57 7.72 -8.39
N LYS A 14 7.43 7.94 -7.72
CA LYS A 14 6.11 7.51 -8.23
C LYS A 14 5.29 8.72 -8.61
N ALA A 15 4.91 8.76 -9.88
CA ALA A 15 4.13 9.85 -10.47
C ALA A 15 2.97 10.30 -9.57
N ARG A 16 2.89 11.62 -9.38
CA ARG A 16 1.73 12.35 -8.85
C ARG A 16 1.16 13.21 -9.96
N ILE A 17 0.00 12.83 -10.49
CA ILE A 17 -0.64 13.51 -11.61
C ILE A 17 -1.96 14.13 -11.18
N CYS A 18 -2.20 15.38 -11.56
CA CYS A 18 -3.47 16.07 -11.38
C CYS A 18 -4.10 16.41 -12.73
N LEU A 19 -5.34 15.94 -12.96
CA LEU A 19 -6.10 16.23 -14.18
C LEU A 19 -7.35 17.03 -13.86
N ASP A 20 -7.44 18.27 -14.31
CA ASP A 20 -8.68 19.04 -14.22
C ASP A 20 -9.42 19.11 -15.56
N GLY A 21 -10.65 19.59 -15.53
CA GLY A 21 -11.42 19.87 -16.74
C GLY A 21 -12.92 19.82 -16.53
N LEU A 22 -13.66 20.29 -17.52
CA LEU A 22 -15.12 20.31 -17.51
C LEU A 22 -15.73 18.90 -17.48
N SER A 23 -17.00 18.80 -17.08
CA SER A 23 -17.72 17.53 -17.25
C SER A 23 -17.75 17.16 -18.74
N GLY A 24 -17.53 15.89 -19.05
CA GLY A 24 -17.45 15.42 -20.43
C GLY A 24 -16.08 15.58 -21.11
N SER A 25 -15.09 16.23 -20.50
CA SER A 25 -13.75 16.41 -21.10
C SER A 25 -12.89 15.14 -21.20
N GLY A 26 -13.34 14.03 -20.61
CA GLY A 26 -12.66 12.72 -20.71
C GLY A 26 -11.70 12.37 -19.57
N LYS A 27 -11.70 13.12 -18.46
CA LYS A 27 -10.81 12.90 -17.29
C LYS A 27 -10.64 11.44 -16.87
N THR A 28 -11.75 10.74 -16.57
CA THR A 28 -11.72 9.34 -16.13
C THR A 28 -11.03 8.43 -17.15
N LYS A 29 -11.35 8.62 -18.44
CA LYS A 29 -10.77 7.81 -19.53
C LYS A 29 -9.27 8.09 -19.65
N THR A 30 -8.88 9.36 -19.66
CA THR A 30 -7.47 9.77 -19.70
C THR A 30 -6.69 9.22 -18.51
N ALA A 31 -7.21 9.36 -17.29
CA ALA A 31 -6.58 8.84 -16.08
C ALA A 31 -6.35 7.32 -16.17
N LEU A 32 -7.34 6.55 -16.64
CA LEU A 32 -7.20 5.09 -16.82
C LEU A 32 -6.12 4.70 -17.82
N ARG A 33 -5.97 5.48 -18.91
CA ARG A 33 -4.97 5.21 -19.95
C ARG A 33 -3.57 5.57 -19.50
N LEU A 34 -3.39 6.75 -18.89
CA LEU A 34 -2.12 7.13 -18.27
C LEU A 34 -1.71 6.13 -17.20
N ALA A 35 -2.64 5.74 -16.32
CA ALA A 35 -2.39 4.73 -15.30
C ALA A 35 -1.91 3.41 -15.89
N ARG A 36 -2.47 2.99 -17.04
CA ARG A 36 -2.03 1.78 -17.74
C ARG A 36 -0.61 1.90 -18.28
N GLY A 37 -0.23 3.05 -18.85
CA GLY A 37 1.15 3.32 -19.25
C GLY A 37 2.12 3.24 -18.06
N LEU A 38 1.78 3.91 -16.96
CA LEU A 38 2.60 3.97 -15.75
C LEU A 38 2.87 2.60 -15.10
N VAL A 39 1.87 1.70 -15.09
CA VAL A 39 1.99 0.39 -14.41
C VAL A 39 2.28 -0.76 -15.37
N GLY A 40 2.36 -0.49 -16.66
CA GLY A 40 2.50 -1.49 -17.72
C GLY A 40 1.30 -2.43 -17.87
N PRO A 41 1.38 -3.45 -18.74
CA PRO A 41 0.23 -4.28 -19.15
C PRO A 41 -0.36 -5.13 -18.02
N ASN A 42 0.45 -5.52 -17.03
CA ASN A 42 0.04 -6.42 -15.94
C ASN A 42 -0.18 -5.70 -14.60
N GLY A 43 0.17 -4.41 -14.50
CA GLY A 43 0.04 -3.68 -13.26
C GLY A 43 -1.41 -3.47 -12.83
N LEU A 44 -1.64 -3.45 -11.52
CA LEU A 44 -2.96 -3.28 -10.93
C LEU A 44 -3.31 -1.79 -10.84
N ILE A 45 -4.45 -1.42 -11.44
CA ILE A 45 -5.03 -0.08 -11.34
C ILE A 45 -6.19 -0.12 -10.36
N GLY A 46 -6.23 0.84 -9.44
CA GLY A 46 -7.31 1.04 -8.49
C GLY A 46 -8.02 2.37 -8.75
N VAL A 47 -9.35 2.39 -8.68
CA VAL A 47 -10.13 3.62 -8.78
C VAL A 47 -10.97 3.81 -7.53
N VAL A 48 -10.73 4.90 -6.81
CA VAL A 48 -11.66 5.45 -5.80
C VAL A 48 -12.67 6.30 -6.55
N ASP A 49 -13.85 5.74 -6.78
CA ASP A 49 -14.94 6.36 -7.53
C ASP A 49 -15.87 7.11 -6.57
N THR A 50 -15.84 8.44 -6.64
CA THR A 50 -16.72 9.33 -5.88
C THR A 50 -17.95 9.76 -6.69
N GLU A 51 -18.04 9.31 -7.94
CA GLU A 51 -19.01 9.70 -8.96
C GLU A 51 -20.10 8.64 -9.12
N ARG A 52 -20.45 7.97 -8.01
CA ARG A 52 -21.53 6.96 -7.92
C ARG A 52 -21.34 5.77 -8.86
N GLY A 53 -20.10 5.35 -9.11
CA GLY A 53 -19.82 4.19 -9.93
C GLY A 53 -19.72 4.48 -11.43
N ASN A 54 -19.62 5.75 -11.83
CA ASN A 54 -19.48 6.13 -13.23
C ASN A 54 -18.23 5.55 -13.88
N ALA A 55 -17.14 5.37 -13.14
CA ALA A 55 -15.90 4.78 -13.67
C ALA A 55 -16.14 3.35 -14.18
N SER A 56 -17.04 2.58 -13.55
CA SER A 56 -17.36 1.20 -13.95
C SER A 56 -17.78 1.05 -15.42
N LYS A 57 -18.27 2.13 -16.07
CA LYS A 57 -18.61 2.15 -17.50
C LYS A 57 -17.40 1.88 -18.41
N TYR A 58 -16.19 2.16 -17.93
CA TYR A 58 -14.95 1.96 -18.67
C TYR A 58 -14.32 0.58 -18.47
N SER A 59 -14.81 -0.21 -17.51
CA SER A 59 -14.20 -1.48 -17.08
C SER A 59 -14.06 -2.53 -18.18
N ARG A 60 -14.94 -2.49 -19.19
CA ARG A 60 -14.88 -3.40 -20.35
C ARG A 60 -13.67 -3.17 -21.25
N LYS A 61 -13.18 -1.92 -21.31
CA LYS A 61 -12.05 -1.52 -22.17
C LYS A 61 -10.76 -1.32 -21.37
N HIS A 62 -10.89 -0.97 -20.09
CA HIS A 62 -9.78 -0.71 -19.20
C HIS A 62 -9.99 -1.54 -17.92
N PRO A 63 -9.23 -2.63 -17.70
CA PRO A 63 -9.32 -3.41 -16.47
C PRO A 63 -8.77 -2.64 -15.26
N PHE A 64 -9.58 -2.50 -14.20
CA PHE A 64 -9.19 -1.91 -12.92
C PHE A 64 -10.02 -2.46 -11.75
N LYS A 65 -9.50 -2.35 -10.53
CA LYS A 65 -10.24 -2.59 -9.27
C LYS A 65 -10.90 -1.29 -8.83
N ARG A 66 -12.08 -1.37 -8.22
CA ARG A 66 -12.86 -0.18 -7.85
C ARG A 66 -13.28 -0.19 -6.40
N LEU A 67 -13.19 0.96 -5.76
CA LEU A 67 -13.83 1.28 -4.48
C LEU A 67 -14.83 2.42 -4.70
N ASN A 68 -16.10 2.19 -4.40
CA ASN A 68 -17.11 3.25 -4.43
C ASN A 68 -17.16 3.95 -3.07
N LEU A 69 -17.08 5.27 -3.06
CA LEU A 69 -17.33 6.07 -1.87
C LEU A 69 -18.60 6.91 -2.04
N THR A 70 -19.42 6.92 -1.00
CA THR A 70 -20.61 7.76 -0.88
C THR A 70 -20.45 8.84 0.19
N HIS A 71 -19.38 8.76 0.98
CA HIS A 71 -18.99 9.70 2.01
C HIS A 71 -17.55 10.14 1.72
N PHE A 72 -17.29 11.44 1.78
CA PHE A 72 -16.04 12.04 1.28
C PHE A 72 -15.22 12.66 2.40
N SER A 73 -15.26 12.05 3.60
CA SER A 73 -14.43 12.54 4.71
C SER A 73 -12.95 12.30 4.41
N PRO A 74 -12.04 13.16 4.90
CA PRO A 74 -10.60 12.99 4.70
C PRO A 74 -10.09 11.62 5.20
N GLU A 75 -10.65 11.13 6.30
CA GLU A 75 -10.33 9.81 6.86
C GLU A 75 -10.72 8.66 5.93
N ALA A 76 -11.82 8.82 5.18
CA ALA A 76 -12.24 7.82 4.20
C ALA A 76 -11.22 7.69 3.06
N LEU A 77 -10.60 8.81 2.62
CA LEU A 77 -9.53 8.74 1.63
C LEU A 77 -8.27 8.10 2.21
N THR A 78 -7.87 8.45 3.44
CA THR A 78 -6.74 7.80 4.12
C THR A 78 -6.94 6.28 4.23
N ALA A 79 -8.15 5.83 4.57
CA ALA A 79 -8.47 4.41 4.60
C ALA A 79 -8.43 3.77 3.21
N ALA A 80 -8.92 4.48 2.19
CA ALA A 80 -8.89 4.02 0.80
C ALA A 80 -7.47 3.87 0.25
N THR A 81 -6.56 4.80 0.53
CA THR A 81 -5.15 4.72 0.11
C THR A 81 -4.44 3.55 0.79
N ALA A 82 -4.69 3.32 2.09
CA ALA A 82 -4.17 2.17 2.82
C ALA A 82 -4.67 0.83 2.26
N ALA A 83 -5.98 0.73 1.97
CA ALA A 83 -6.57 -0.46 1.36
C ALA A 83 -6.01 -0.73 -0.04
N ALA A 84 -5.81 0.32 -0.84
CA ALA A 84 -5.17 0.23 -2.16
C ALA A 84 -3.72 -0.28 -2.06
N ALA A 85 -2.96 0.21 -1.08
CA ALA A 85 -1.57 -0.21 -0.86
C ALA A 85 -1.51 -1.69 -0.46
N HIS A 86 -2.36 -2.12 0.47
CA HIS A 86 -2.49 -3.52 0.87
C HIS A 86 -2.88 -4.43 -0.31
N ALA A 87 -3.70 -3.94 -1.24
CA ALA A 87 -4.12 -4.69 -2.42
C ALA A 87 -3.06 -4.73 -3.55
N GLY A 88 -1.88 -4.14 -3.34
CA GLY A 88 -0.80 -4.11 -4.33
C GLY A 88 -1.15 -3.26 -5.56
N ILE A 89 -1.97 -2.22 -5.40
CA ILE A 89 -2.34 -1.32 -6.50
C ILE A 89 -1.11 -0.51 -6.92
N GLY A 90 -0.71 -0.64 -8.18
CA GLY A 90 0.44 0.07 -8.76
C GLY A 90 0.13 1.51 -9.16
N CYS A 91 -1.13 1.81 -9.48
CA CYS A 91 -1.60 3.18 -9.71
C CYS A 91 -3.00 3.38 -9.12
N LEU A 92 -3.13 4.32 -8.19
CA LEU A 92 -4.38 4.71 -7.56
C LEU A 92 -4.94 5.97 -8.22
N ILE A 93 -6.14 5.85 -8.78
CA ILE A 93 -6.90 6.96 -9.34
C ILE A 93 -7.94 7.40 -8.33
N VAL A 94 -7.99 8.69 -8.00
CA VAL A 94 -9.06 9.30 -7.20
C VAL A 94 -9.94 10.15 -8.10
N ASP A 95 -11.09 9.59 -8.49
CA ASP A 95 -12.00 10.18 -9.48
C ASP A 95 -13.38 10.48 -8.85
N THR A 96 -13.65 11.71 -8.39
CA THR A 96 -12.81 12.92 -8.43
C THR A 96 -12.36 13.32 -7.04
N PHE A 97 -11.13 13.81 -6.90
CA PHE A 97 -10.61 14.32 -5.64
C PHE A 97 -11.36 15.58 -5.13
N THR A 98 -12.03 16.33 -6.01
CA THR A 98 -12.89 17.47 -5.64
C THR A 98 -13.92 17.14 -4.55
N HIS A 99 -14.47 15.92 -4.51
CA HIS A 99 -15.47 15.56 -3.51
C HIS A 99 -14.93 15.57 -2.08
N PHE A 100 -13.63 15.32 -1.88
CA PHE A 100 -13.01 15.43 -0.56
C PHE A 100 -12.80 16.89 -0.11
N TRP A 101 -12.94 17.85 -1.03
CA TRP A 101 -12.89 19.28 -0.73
C TRP A 101 -14.28 19.87 -0.49
N SER A 102 -15.08 19.94 -1.54
CA SER A 102 -16.38 20.63 -1.56
C SER A 102 -17.59 19.69 -1.52
N GLY A 103 -17.37 18.38 -1.53
CA GLY A 103 -18.42 17.38 -1.42
C GLY A 103 -18.95 17.22 0.02
N GLN A 104 -20.05 16.48 0.14
CA GLN A 104 -20.66 16.19 1.44
C GLN A 104 -19.67 15.43 2.36
N GLY A 105 -19.41 16.00 3.54
CA GLY A 105 -18.45 15.47 4.50
C GLY A 105 -16.97 15.78 4.17
N GLY A 106 -16.69 16.48 3.08
CA GLY A 106 -15.35 16.94 2.72
C GLY A 106 -14.85 18.09 3.60
N MET A 107 -13.69 18.64 3.24
CA MET A 107 -12.97 19.65 4.03
C MET A 107 -13.80 20.89 4.37
N LEU A 108 -14.56 21.44 3.41
CA LEU A 108 -15.36 22.64 3.67
C LEU A 108 -16.47 22.39 4.69
N ALA A 109 -17.14 21.23 4.61
CA ALA A 109 -18.17 20.83 5.57
C ALA A 109 -17.56 20.59 6.97
N LEU A 110 -16.36 20.02 7.03
CA LEU A 110 -15.63 19.81 8.28
C LEU A 110 -15.25 21.13 8.96
N VAL A 111 -14.75 22.10 8.20
CA VAL A 111 -14.41 23.45 8.70
C VAL A 111 -15.66 24.14 9.25
N ASP A 112 -16.78 24.07 8.53
CA ASP A 112 -18.05 24.66 8.96
C ASP A 112 -18.57 24.00 10.24
N ALA A 113 -18.48 22.68 10.37
CA ALA A 113 -18.89 21.96 11.57
C ALA A 113 -18.03 22.31 12.81
N LYS A 114 -16.76 22.65 12.61
CA LYS A 114 -15.81 23.00 13.69
C LYS A 114 -15.73 24.49 14.00
N ARG A 115 -16.64 25.30 13.47
CA ARG A 115 -16.62 26.77 13.60
C ARG A 115 -17.02 27.30 15.00
N SER A 116 -17.13 26.44 16.01
CA SER A 116 -17.67 26.74 17.34
C SER A 116 -16.93 27.84 18.14
N THR A 117 -15.78 28.33 17.67
CA THR A 117 -14.96 29.37 18.32
C THR A 117 -14.62 30.56 17.41
N GLY A 118 -15.36 30.78 16.32
CA GLY A 118 -15.22 31.96 15.44
C GLY A 118 -14.81 31.63 13.98
N PRO A 119 -14.69 32.66 13.11
CA PRO A 119 -14.50 32.45 11.66
C PRO A 119 -13.20 31.75 11.27
N PHE A 120 -12.18 31.75 12.13
CA PHE A 120 -10.89 31.09 11.90
C PHE A 120 -10.69 29.79 12.73
N GLY A 121 -11.61 29.48 13.66
CA GLY A 121 -11.48 28.33 14.56
C GLY A 121 -11.58 26.99 13.83
N GLY A 122 -12.49 26.89 12.85
CA GLY A 122 -12.71 25.65 12.10
C GLY A 122 -11.47 25.16 11.33
N TRP A 123 -10.69 26.07 10.76
CA TRP A 123 -9.45 25.72 10.06
C TRP A 123 -8.37 25.19 11.01
N LYS A 124 -8.25 25.76 12.22
CA LYS A 124 -7.27 25.28 13.22
C LYS A 124 -7.42 23.77 13.48
N ASP A 125 -8.65 23.29 13.53
CA ASP A 125 -8.96 21.89 13.82
C ASP A 125 -9.10 21.02 12.56
N ALA A 126 -9.28 21.62 11.38
CA ALA A 126 -9.39 20.92 10.10
C ALA A 126 -8.03 20.72 9.42
N ARG A 127 -7.09 21.67 9.55
CA ARG A 127 -5.76 21.60 8.93
C ARG A 127 -4.97 20.33 9.28
N PRO A 128 -4.92 19.86 10.53
CA PRO A 128 -4.24 18.59 10.83
C PRO A 128 -4.87 17.37 10.17
N ILE A 129 -6.19 17.42 9.90
CA ILE A 129 -6.92 16.34 9.23
C ILE A 129 -6.65 16.38 7.72
N GLU A 130 -6.65 17.58 7.13
CA GLU A 130 -6.22 17.81 5.74
C GLU A 130 -4.81 17.27 5.53
N GLN A 131 -3.86 17.65 6.39
CA GLN A 131 -2.47 17.21 6.28
C GLN A 131 -2.36 15.69 6.27
N LYS A 132 -3.05 14.98 7.19
CA LYS A 132 -3.05 13.51 7.22
C LYS A 132 -3.60 12.89 5.94
N MET A 133 -4.64 13.48 5.35
CA MET A 133 -5.19 13.02 4.07
C MET A 133 -4.18 13.24 2.93
N MET A 134 -3.54 14.40 2.89
CA MET A 134 -2.52 14.74 1.89
C MET A 134 -1.29 13.83 2.03
N ASP A 135 -0.79 13.62 3.24
CA ASP A 135 0.33 12.71 3.54
C ASP A 135 0.01 11.27 3.10
N ALA A 136 -1.23 10.80 3.35
CA ALA A 136 -1.66 9.47 2.93
C ALA A 136 -1.81 9.33 1.40
N LEU A 137 -2.19 10.41 0.70
CA LEU A 137 -2.31 10.43 -0.75
C LEU A 137 -0.91 10.44 -1.39
N PHE A 138 -0.03 11.35 -0.98
CA PHE A 138 1.29 11.50 -1.58
C PHE A 138 2.29 10.44 -1.11
N GLY A 139 2.10 9.87 0.09
CA GLY A 139 2.86 8.73 0.61
C GLY A 139 2.46 7.37 0.05
N PHE A 140 1.49 7.31 -0.88
CA PHE A 140 1.08 6.04 -1.50
C PHE A 140 2.25 5.36 -2.24
N PRO A 141 2.54 4.06 -2.03
CA PRO A 141 3.74 3.42 -2.60
C PRO A 141 3.71 3.20 -4.12
N GLY A 142 2.54 3.31 -4.76
CA GLY A 142 2.37 3.29 -6.22
C GLY A 142 2.21 4.70 -6.80
N HIS A 143 1.86 4.80 -8.08
CA HIS A 143 1.50 6.07 -8.74
C HIS A 143 0.14 6.58 -8.26
N VAL A 144 -0.08 7.90 -8.33
CA VAL A 144 -1.36 8.53 -7.99
C VAL A 144 -1.79 9.45 -9.13
N ILE A 145 -3.05 9.31 -9.53
CA ILE A 145 -3.71 10.26 -10.43
C ILE A 145 -4.96 10.77 -9.72
N VAL A 146 -5.09 12.09 -9.57
CA VAL A 146 -6.33 12.69 -9.12
C VAL A 146 -7.02 13.38 -10.28
N THR A 147 -8.35 13.36 -10.29
CA THR A 147 -9.12 14.20 -11.18
C THR A 147 -9.84 15.29 -10.39
N LEU A 148 -9.91 16.49 -10.96
CA LEU A 148 -10.60 17.63 -10.38
C LEU A 148 -11.73 18.08 -11.30
N ARG A 149 -12.83 18.49 -10.68
CA ARG A 149 -13.86 19.28 -11.35
C ARG A 149 -13.42 20.74 -11.34
N VAL A 150 -13.88 21.49 -12.33
CA VAL A 150 -13.68 22.94 -12.39
C VAL A 150 -14.99 23.69 -12.13
N LYS A 151 -14.89 24.88 -11.55
CA LYS A 151 -15.98 25.83 -11.34
C LYS A 151 -15.62 27.19 -11.95
N ALA A 152 -16.62 28.02 -12.17
CA ALA A 152 -16.40 29.38 -12.65
C ALA A 152 -15.55 30.18 -11.65
N ASP A 153 -14.55 30.89 -12.17
CA ASP A 153 -13.71 31.79 -11.40
C ASP A 153 -14.17 33.24 -11.56
N TYR A 154 -14.17 33.98 -10.46
CA TYR A 154 -14.68 35.34 -10.38
C TYR A 154 -13.68 36.23 -9.65
N VAL A 155 -13.39 37.40 -10.21
CA VAL A 155 -12.54 38.43 -9.59
C VAL A 155 -13.38 39.64 -9.23
N LEU A 156 -13.12 40.21 -8.05
CA LEU A 156 -13.71 41.46 -7.64
C LEU A 156 -12.85 42.61 -8.17
N SER A 157 -13.35 43.32 -9.18
CA SER A 157 -12.71 44.52 -9.74
C SER A 157 -13.47 45.77 -9.29
N THR A 158 -12.80 46.90 -9.14
CA THR A 158 -13.46 48.19 -8.92
C THR A 158 -13.80 48.81 -10.28
N ASP A 159 -15.06 49.20 -10.49
CA ASP A 159 -15.46 49.93 -11.70
C ASP A 159 -14.96 51.40 -11.68
N GLU A 160 -15.15 52.11 -12.79
CA GLU A 160 -14.76 53.51 -12.95
C GLU A 160 -15.42 54.45 -11.91
N ASN A 161 -16.47 54.00 -11.24
CA ASN A 161 -17.21 54.75 -10.21
C ASN A 161 -16.86 54.31 -8.78
N GLY A 162 -15.81 53.50 -8.59
CA GLY A 162 -15.39 53.03 -7.27
C GLY A 162 -16.25 51.89 -6.70
N ARG A 163 -17.17 51.29 -7.49
CA ARG A 163 -18.07 50.22 -7.02
C ARG A 163 -17.47 48.84 -7.28
N PRO A 164 -17.66 47.87 -6.37
CA PRO A 164 -17.22 46.50 -6.58
C PRO A 164 -18.05 45.83 -7.68
N LYS A 165 -17.37 45.32 -8.70
CA LYS A 165 -17.91 44.57 -9.84
C LYS A 165 -17.30 43.16 -9.84
N VAL A 166 -18.15 42.14 -9.71
CA VAL A 166 -17.75 40.73 -9.83
C VAL A 166 -17.68 40.38 -11.32
N THR A 167 -16.49 40.06 -11.82
CA THR A 167 -16.26 39.69 -13.22
C THR A 167 -15.85 38.23 -13.29
N LYS A 168 -16.53 37.42 -14.12
CA LYS A 168 -16.13 36.05 -14.40
C LYS A 168 -14.86 36.07 -15.25
N VAL A 169 -13.76 35.51 -14.74
CA VAL A 169 -12.44 35.53 -15.41
C VAL A 169 -12.08 34.21 -16.08
N GLY A 170 -12.76 33.12 -15.73
CA GLY A 170 -12.48 31.82 -16.34
C GLY A 170 -13.11 30.65 -15.62
N MET A 171 -12.45 29.50 -15.71
CA MET A 171 -12.72 28.32 -14.90
C MET A 171 -11.48 28.01 -14.08
N LYS A 172 -11.67 27.54 -12.85
CA LYS A 172 -10.59 27.05 -11.98
C LYS A 172 -10.98 25.73 -11.32
N PRO A 173 -10.01 24.88 -10.93
CA PRO A 173 -10.29 23.70 -10.13
C PRO A 173 -11.10 24.03 -8.87
N ASP A 174 -12.09 23.21 -8.55
CA ASP A 174 -12.84 23.29 -7.29
C ASP A 174 -12.07 22.56 -6.19
N GLN A 175 -11.08 23.25 -5.64
CA GLN A 175 -10.13 22.71 -4.67
C GLN A 175 -9.43 23.85 -3.92
N ARG A 176 -8.63 23.52 -2.89
CA ARG A 176 -7.69 24.45 -2.27
C ARG A 176 -6.76 25.06 -3.32
N GLU A 177 -6.60 26.37 -3.24
CA GLU A 177 -5.66 27.11 -4.09
C GLU A 177 -4.23 26.61 -3.91
N GLY A 178 -3.54 26.41 -5.03
CA GLY A 178 -2.16 25.95 -5.06
C GLY A 178 -1.95 24.45 -4.83
N LEU A 179 -3.02 23.64 -4.78
CA LEU A 179 -2.89 22.18 -4.66
C LEU A 179 -2.07 21.60 -5.82
N GLU A 180 -2.22 22.15 -7.03
CA GLU A 180 -1.54 21.70 -8.24
C GLU A 180 -0.01 21.71 -8.12
N TYR A 181 0.57 22.55 -7.26
CA TYR A 181 2.02 22.61 -7.02
C TYR A 181 2.56 21.43 -6.21
N GLU A 182 1.67 20.66 -5.56
CA GLU A 182 2.04 19.46 -4.80
C GLU A 182 2.16 18.21 -5.70
N PHE A 183 1.63 18.26 -6.93
CA PHE A 183 1.75 17.18 -7.92
C PHE A 183 2.99 17.35 -8.79
N ASP A 184 3.52 16.28 -9.36
CA ASP A 184 4.65 16.32 -10.29
C ASP A 184 4.23 16.89 -11.65
N VAL A 185 3.07 16.44 -12.13
CA VAL A 185 2.47 16.86 -13.39
C VAL A 185 1.03 17.27 -13.14
N ALA A 186 0.64 18.42 -13.69
CA ALA A 186 -0.75 18.84 -13.76
C ALA A 186 -1.13 19.19 -15.20
N GLY A 187 -2.36 18.90 -15.59
CA GLY A 187 -2.89 19.30 -16.88
C GLY A 187 -4.40 19.43 -16.90
N SER A 188 -4.88 20.23 -17.85
CA SER A 188 -6.29 20.55 -18.00
C SER A 188 -6.82 19.95 -19.30
N LEU A 189 -7.94 19.23 -19.20
CA LEU A 189 -8.65 18.63 -20.34
C LEU A 189 -9.81 19.51 -20.81
N ASP A 190 -9.85 19.77 -22.10
CA ASP A 190 -10.98 20.44 -22.75
C ASP A 190 -12.04 19.46 -23.29
N LEU A 191 -13.13 20.00 -23.85
CA LEU A 191 -14.22 19.19 -24.40
C LEU A 191 -13.84 18.45 -25.70
N GLY A 192 -12.73 18.82 -26.34
CA GLY A 192 -12.14 18.11 -27.47
C GLY A 192 -11.26 16.93 -27.05
N HIS A 193 -11.17 16.65 -25.74
CA HIS A 193 -10.26 15.66 -25.16
C HIS A 193 -8.78 15.97 -25.42
N VAL A 194 -8.45 17.26 -25.56
CA VAL A 194 -7.08 17.74 -25.61
C VAL A 194 -6.63 18.03 -24.18
N LEU A 195 -5.56 17.36 -23.77
CA LEU A 195 -4.87 17.65 -22.51
C LEU A 195 -3.79 18.69 -22.78
N THR A 196 -3.84 19.80 -22.06
CA THR A 196 -2.76 20.78 -22.01
C THR A 196 -2.01 20.64 -20.69
N ILE A 197 -0.68 20.46 -20.74
CA ILE A 197 0.15 20.42 -19.54
C ILE A 197 0.21 21.84 -18.94
N THR A 198 -0.23 21.99 -17.70
CA THR A 198 -0.25 23.28 -16.98
C THR A 198 0.89 23.40 -15.99
N LYS A 199 1.45 22.28 -15.53
CA LYS A 199 2.63 22.20 -14.68
C LYS A 199 3.36 20.88 -14.91
N SER A 200 4.68 20.90 -14.91
CA SER A 200 5.50 19.69 -14.96
C SER A 200 6.79 19.88 -14.19
N ARG A 201 7.28 18.80 -13.55
CA ARG A 201 8.66 18.65 -13.06
C ARG A 201 9.57 17.95 -14.07
N ILE A 202 8.97 17.33 -15.09
CA ILE A 202 9.66 16.69 -16.20
C ILE A 202 9.92 17.79 -17.23
N ASP A 203 11.15 18.32 -17.23
CA ASP A 203 11.51 19.55 -17.95
C ASP A 203 12.41 19.34 -19.18
N ASP A 204 12.93 18.14 -19.38
CA ASP A 204 13.78 17.73 -20.50
C ASP A 204 13.04 16.88 -21.56
N VAL A 205 11.76 16.59 -21.34
CA VAL A 205 10.88 15.89 -22.28
C VAL A 205 9.89 16.86 -22.93
N PRO A 206 9.95 17.11 -24.25
CA PRO A 206 9.07 18.07 -24.94
C PRO A 206 7.57 17.81 -24.75
N GLU A 207 7.17 16.54 -24.69
CA GLU A 207 5.80 16.10 -24.43
C GLU A 207 5.29 16.56 -23.06
N MET A 208 6.18 16.76 -22.09
CA MET A 208 5.86 17.20 -20.73
C MET A 208 6.08 18.68 -20.49
N ALA A 209 6.53 19.44 -21.49
CA ALA A 209 6.72 20.88 -21.35
C ALA A 209 5.39 21.58 -21.02
N VAL A 210 5.45 22.61 -20.18
CA VAL A 210 4.26 23.43 -19.89
C VAL A 210 3.74 24.05 -21.20
N GLY A 211 2.45 23.87 -21.47
CA GLY A 211 1.81 24.25 -22.72
C GLY A 211 1.81 23.16 -23.81
N ALA A 212 2.50 22.04 -23.61
CA ALA A 212 2.39 20.88 -24.49
C ALA A 212 0.95 20.37 -24.53
N THR A 213 0.48 19.97 -25.71
CA THR A 213 -0.90 19.52 -25.94
C THR A 213 -0.92 18.11 -26.49
N HIS A 214 -1.85 17.31 -25.96
CA HIS A 214 -2.02 15.90 -26.31
C HIS A 214 -3.47 15.64 -26.68
N LEU A 215 -3.72 15.27 -27.93
CA LEU A 215 -5.05 14.84 -28.36
C LEU A 215 -5.30 13.40 -27.92
N LEU A 216 -6.38 13.16 -27.17
CA LEU A 216 -6.72 11.82 -26.67
C LEU A 216 -5.53 11.14 -25.98
N PRO A 217 -4.94 11.76 -24.94
CA PRO A 217 -3.77 11.24 -24.24
C PRO A 217 -3.99 9.79 -23.77
N GLY A 218 -2.90 9.03 -23.81
CA GLY A 218 -2.95 7.58 -23.73
C GLY A 218 -1.89 6.94 -22.85
N GLU A 219 -1.76 5.64 -23.06
CA GLU A 219 -0.78 4.77 -22.44
C GLU A 219 0.66 5.24 -22.74
N ASP A 220 0.91 5.67 -23.97
CA ASP A 220 2.18 6.26 -24.44
C ASP A 220 2.66 7.42 -23.58
N LEU A 221 1.77 8.36 -23.25
CA LEU A 221 2.11 9.49 -22.39
C LEU A 221 2.37 9.04 -20.94
N GLY A 222 1.67 8.00 -20.49
CA GLY A 222 1.90 7.39 -19.18
C GLY A 222 3.25 6.68 -19.10
N GLU A 223 3.68 6.01 -20.16
CA GLU A 223 4.99 5.38 -20.28
C GLU A 223 6.11 6.43 -20.20
N VAL A 224 6.00 7.52 -20.97
CA VAL A 224 6.95 8.65 -20.92
C VAL A 224 7.13 9.19 -19.49
N ILE A 225 6.02 9.43 -18.77
CA ILE A 225 6.07 9.91 -17.39
C ILE A 225 6.70 8.86 -16.46
N GLY A 226 6.35 7.59 -16.64
CA GLY A 226 6.83 6.48 -15.83
C GLY A 226 8.33 6.26 -15.98
N ASP A 227 8.82 6.30 -17.22
CA ASP A 227 10.22 6.09 -17.56
C ASP A 227 11.11 7.20 -17.00
N TRP A 228 10.69 8.46 -17.14
CA TRP A 228 11.44 9.59 -16.58
C TRP A 228 11.56 9.51 -15.06
N LEU A 229 10.45 9.21 -14.37
CA LEU A 229 10.47 9.08 -12.90
C LEU A 229 11.15 7.80 -12.41
N ALA A 230 11.38 6.84 -13.31
CA ALA A 230 12.17 5.65 -13.03
C ALA A 230 13.68 5.88 -13.23
N ASP A 231 14.07 6.98 -13.89
CA ASP A 231 15.47 7.36 -14.13
C ASP A 231 16.11 7.95 -12.86
N GLY A 232 16.41 7.05 -11.94
CA GLY A 232 17.04 7.33 -10.66
C GLY A 232 17.46 6.03 -9.99
N GLU A 233 18.17 6.11 -8.87
CA GLU A 233 18.49 4.92 -8.10
C GLU A 233 17.20 4.20 -7.72
N LYS A 234 17.10 2.92 -8.13
CA LYS A 234 15.93 2.09 -7.83
C LYS A 234 15.83 1.93 -6.32
N LEU A 235 14.77 2.52 -5.78
CA LEU A 235 14.49 2.39 -4.37
C LEU A 235 14.05 0.96 -4.04
N PRO A 236 14.50 0.40 -2.89
CA PRO A 236 14.06 -0.92 -2.44
C PRO A 236 12.53 -0.96 -2.32
N THR A 237 11.93 -2.02 -2.88
CA THR A 237 10.52 -2.37 -2.70
C THR A 237 10.28 -2.96 -1.32
N LEU A 238 9.01 -3.19 -0.96
CA LEU A 238 8.67 -3.92 0.26
C LEU A 238 9.36 -5.30 0.34
N LEU A 239 9.45 -6.01 -0.79
CA LEU A 239 10.10 -7.32 -0.84
C LEU A 239 11.63 -7.20 -0.73
N ASP A 240 12.21 -6.17 -1.34
CA ASP A 240 13.65 -5.91 -1.18
C ASP A 240 13.98 -5.61 0.28
N TYR A 241 13.17 -4.81 0.97
CA TYR A 241 13.34 -4.58 2.41
C TYR A 241 13.19 -5.85 3.24
N ARG A 242 12.25 -6.73 2.88
CA ARG A 242 12.12 -8.03 3.53
C ARG A 242 13.42 -8.81 3.42
N ASP A 243 13.97 -8.91 2.22
CA ASP A 243 15.17 -9.68 1.94
C ASP A 243 16.39 -9.05 2.62
N MET A 244 16.49 -7.71 2.65
CA MET A 244 17.50 -6.97 3.40
C MET A 244 17.43 -7.25 4.90
N VAL A 245 16.22 -7.25 5.47
CA VAL A 245 16.02 -7.53 6.91
C VAL A 245 16.38 -8.97 7.24
N MET A 246 15.99 -9.92 6.38
CA MET A 246 16.32 -11.34 6.59
C MET A 246 17.82 -11.61 6.50
N SER A 247 18.51 -10.97 5.56
CA SER A 247 19.95 -11.10 5.34
C SER A 247 20.82 -10.26 6.28
N ALA A 248 20.23 -9.32 7.03
CA ALA A 248 20.97 -8.50 7.99
C ALA A 248 21.64 -9.35 9.09
N THR A 249 22.92 -9.06 9.34
CA THR A 249 23.76 -9.73 10.34
C THR A 249 24.05 -8.86 11.56
N SER A 250 23.67 -7.58 11.55
CA SER A 250 23.89 -6.64 12.66
C SER A 250 22.65 -5.83 13.02
N VAL A 251 22.58 -5.41 14.28
CA VAL A 251 21.49 -4.58 14.81
C VAL A 251 21.57 -3.17 14.26
N GLU A 252 22.78 -2.67 14.03
CA GLU A 252 23.06 -1.38 13.42
C GLU A 252 22.44 -1.29 12.02
N LYS A 253 22.60 -2.33 11.20
CA LYS A 253 22.03 -2.34 9.84
C LYS A 253 20.51 -2.35 9.84
N LEU A 254 19.90 -3.07 10.79
CA LEU A 254 18.44 -3.06 10.96
C LEU A 254 17.92 -1.70 11.44
N ARG A 255 18.70 -0.97 12.27
CA ARG A 255 18.35 0.39 12.70
C ARG A 255 18.38 1.38 11.55
N GLU A 256 19.39 1.31 10.67
CA GLU A 256 19.45 2.10 9.44
C GLU A 256 18.24 1.82 8.56
N THR A 257 17.97 0.52 8.30
CA THR A 257 16.81 0.08 7.51
C THR A 257 15.50 0.57 8.12
N ARG A 258 15.38 0.56 9.45
CA ARG A 258 14.20 1.06 10.18
C ARG A 258 14.00 2.56 10.00
N ALA A 259 15.08 3.34 10.03
CA ALA A 259 15.05 4.78 9.83
C ALA A 259 14.68 5.13 8.39
N GLU A 260 15.22 4.41 7.41
CA GLU A 260 14.90 4.57 6.00
C GLU A 260 13.42 4.23 5.71
N VAL A 261 12.93 3.08 6.19
CA VAL A 261 11.53 2.66 6.08
C VAL A 261 10.58 3.69 6.71
N PHE A 262 10.99 4.29 7.83
CA PHE A 262 10.22 5.35 8.48
C PHE A 262 10.21 6.64 7.64
N HIS A 263 11.37 7.08 7.15
CA HIS A 263 11.49 8.27 6.31
C HIS A 263 10.65 8.15 5.03
N ARG A 264 10.55 6.93 4.50
CA ARG A 264 9.76 6.59 3.31
C ARG A 264 8.29 6.29 3.60
N ASN A 265 7.81 6.47 4.83
CA ASN A 265 6.44 6.15 5.25
C ASN A 265 6.00 4.69 4.98
N MET A 266 6.95 3.75 4.90
CA MET A 266 6.70 2.35 4.60
C MET A 266 6.49 1.48 5.86
N GLN A 267 6.55 2.07 7.06
CA GLN A 267 6.46 1.36 8.34
C GLN A 267 5.22 0.46 8.47
N GLY A 268 4.08 0.92 7.94
CA GLY A 268 2.79 0.24 8.07
C GLY A 268 2.49 -0.76 6.95
N LEU A 269 3.41 -0.96 6.00
CA LEU A 269 3.16 -1.88 4.89
C LEU A 269 3.08 -3.32 5.40
N PRO A 270 2.04 -4.08 5.02
CA PRO A 270 1.82 -5.44 5.50
C PRO A 270 2.78 -6.42 4.83
N LEU A 271 3.43 -7.25 5.62
CA LEU A 271 4.31 -8.33 5.19
C LEU A 271 3.81 -9.66 5.76
N VAL A 272 3.99 -10.76 5.03
CA VAL A 272 3.80 -12.12 5.54
C VAL A 272 5.16 -12.70 5.90
N ASP A 273 5.34 -13.06 7.17
CA ASP A 273 6.49 -13.81 7.68
C ASP A 273 6.01 -15.05 8.43
N ASN A 274 6.50 -16.24 8.05
CA ASN A 274 6.15 -17.51 8.70
C ASN A 274 4.63 -17.73 8.91
N GLY A 275 3.84 -17.36 7.90
CA GLY A 275 2.37 -17.49 7.93
C GLY A 275 1.64 -16.44 8.78
N ARG A 276 2.34 -15.44 9.31
CA ARG A 276 1.75 -14.32 10.06
C ARG A 276 1.87 -13.03 9.25
N THR A 277 0.79 -12.26 9.20
CA THR A 277 0.81 -10.90 8.66
C THR A 277 1.22 -9.92 9.76
N LEU A 278 2.24 -9.10 9.50
CA LEU A 278 2.74 -8.07 10.39
C LEU A 278 3.18 -6.83 9.61
N ALA A 279 3.33 -5.69 10.28
CA ALA A 279 3.81 -4.48 9.61
C ALA A 279 5.33 -4.57 9.34
N LEU A 280 5.82 -3.93 8.27
CA LEU A 280 7.25 -3.92 7.93
C LEU A 280 8.12 -3.42 9.08
N ALA A 281 7.66 -2.39 9.80
CA ALA A 281 8.31 -1.91 11.02
C ALA A 281 8.43 -2.99 12.10
N GLU A 282 7.34 -3.70 12.37
CA GLU A 282 7.30 -4.77 13.37
C GLU A 282 8.20 -5.94 12.96
N PHE A 283 8.28 -6.23 11.67
CA PHE A 283 9.17 -7.25 11.12
C PHE A 283 10.65 -6.90 11.33
N ILE A 284 11.04 -5.66 11.04
CA ILE A 284 12.40 -5.15 11.30
C ILE A 284 12.73 -5.22 12.80
N ASP A 285 11.79 -4.77 13.64
CA ASP A 285 11.97 -4.72 15.09
C ASP A 285 12.11 -6.14 15.68
N ALA A 286 11.29 -7.10 15.24
CA ALA A 286 11.36 -8.51 15.64
C ALA A 286 12.70 -9.14 15.28
N ARG A 287 13.17 -8.95 14.03
CA ARG A 287 14.48 -9.44 13.59
C ARG A 287 15.63 -8.85 14.40
N GLY A 288 15.54 -7.56 14.76
CA GLY A 288 16.53 -6.89 15.60
C GLY A 288 16.60 -7.46 17.01
N MET A 289 15.47 -7.84 17.59
CA MET A 289 15.44 -8.54 18.89
C MET A 289 16.09 -9.93 18.80
N ASP A 290 15.91 -10.65 17.69
CA ASP A 290 16.50 -11.97 17.50
C ASP A 290 18.02 -11.90 17.37
N LEU A 291 18.57 -10.94 16.62
CA LEU A 291 20.03 -10.74 16.53
C LEU A 291 20.65 -10.33 17.87
N LYS A 292 19.97 -9.49 18.66
CA LYS A 292 20.42 -9.15 20.01
C LYS A 292 20.46 -10.36 20.93
N ARG A 293 19.45 -11.23 20.84
CA ARG A 293 19.43 -12.48 21.61
C ARG A 293 20.58 -13.39 21.18
N GLN A 294 20.78 -13.59 19.88
CA GLN A 294 21.86 -14.44 19.35
C GLN A 294 23.27 -13.95 19.74
N THR A 295 23.48 -12.64 19.82
CA THR A 295 24.77 -12.04 20.24
C THR A 295 24.99 -12.04 21.75
N GLN A 296 23.93 -12.21 22.56
CA GLN A 296 24.01 -12.31 24.02
C GLN A 296 24.11 -13.76 24.53
N LEU A 297 23.91 -14.77 23.68
CA LEU A 297 24.18 -16.16 24.06
C LEU A 297 25.70 -16.40 24.13
N PRO A 298 26.22 -17.03 25.20
CA PRO A 298 27.63 -17.43 25.25
C PRO A 298 27.93 -18.42 24.12
N ALA A 299 29.12 -18.32 23.53
CA ALA A 299 29.58 -19.25 22.51
C ALA A 299 29.45 -20.71 23.02
N PRO A 300 29.02 -21.67 22.18
CA PRO A 300 28.92 -23.05 22.60
C PRO A 300 30.30 -23.54 23.04
N THR A 301 30.43 -23.88 24.33
CA THR A 301 31.63 -24.50 24.88
C THR A 301 31.87 -25.80 24.12
N ALA A 302 33.04 -25.93 23.48
CA ALA A 302 33.41 -27.16 22.79
C ALA A 302 33.30 -28.34 23.78
N ALA A 303 32.33 -29.22 23.55
CA ALA A 303 32.14 -30.40 24.38
C ALA A 303 33.38 -31.29 24.25
N ALA A 304 34.04 -31.55 25.39
CA ALA A 304 35.16 -32.46 25.46
C ALA A 304 34.75 -33.87 25.00
N VAL A 305 35.49 -34.43 24.06
CA VAL A 305 35.33 -35.81 23.57
C VAL A 305 35.70 -36.77 24.71
N PRO A 306 34.81 -37.67 25.17
CA PRO A 306 35.19 -38.67 26.15
C PRO A 306 36.05 -39.75 25.48
N GLN A 307 37.18 -40.07 26.12
CA GLN A 307 38.06 -41.17 25.72
C GLN A 307 37.40 -42.52 26.01
N ASN A 308 37.32 -43.38 24.99
CA ASN A 308 36.86 -44.76 25.12
C ASN A 308 37.96 -45.64 25.76
N THR A 309 37.62 -46.34 26.84
CA THR A 309 38.36 -47.49 27.34
C THR A 309 37.47 -48.75 27.21
N PRO A 310 37.98 -49.87 26.69
CA PRO A 310 37.15 -51.05 26.43
C PRO A 310 37.17 -52.02 27.62
N THR A 311 35.99 -52.40 28.12
CA THR A 311 35.85 -53.65 28.91
C THR A 311 34.59 -54.40 28.47
N GLY A 312 34.78 -55.71 28.29
CA GLY A 312 33.84 -56.66 27.71
C GLY A 312 32.67 -57.08 28.61
N PRO A 313 31.95 -58.14 28.21
CA PRO A 313 30.50 -58.23 28.36
C PRO A 313 30.07 -58.96 29.63
N VAL A 314 29.05 -58.48 30.34
CA VAL A 314 28.32 -59.30 31.31
C VAL A 314 26.81 -58.98 31.30
N HIS A 315 26.07 -60.08 31.32
CA HIS A 315 24.64 -60.35 31.32
C HIS A 315 23.70 -59.44 32.17
N ARG A 316 22.48 -59.26 31.62
CA ARG A 316 21.19 -58.92 32.28
C ARG A 316 20.94 -59.73 33.57
N PRO A 317 20.17 -59.23 34.57
CA PRO A 317 18.78 -58.77 34.37
C PRO A 317 18.35 -57.55 35.22
N VAL A 318 17.32 -56.83 34.78
CA VAL A 318 16.59 -55.89 35.65
C VAL A 318 15.10 -56.05 35.38
N ASP A 319 14.41 -56.56 36.39
CA ASP A 319 12.97 -56.48 36.54
C ASP A 319 12.58 -55.16 37.22
N ALA A 320 11.35 -54.76 36.92
CA ALA A 320 10.48 -53.83 37.63
C ALA A 320 10.74 -52.32 37.55
N ALA A 321 9.79 -51.71 36.83
CA ALA A 321 9.18 -50.40 37.04
C ALA A 321 9.78 -49.21 36.27
N GLY A 322 9.11 -48.91 35.16
CA GLY A 322 8.92 -47.55 34.68
C GLY A 322 9.58 -47.26 33.34
N VAL A 323 8.90 -47.63 32.24
CA VAL A 323 8.66 -46.79 31.06
C VAL A 323 8.04 -47.67 29.94
N ALA A 324 7.09 -47.06 29.22
CA ALA A 324 6.39 -47.50 28.01
C ALA A 324 5.15 -48.37 28.21
N ASP A 325 3.98 -47.73 28.13
CA ASP A 325 3.04 -48.05 27.04
C ASP A 325 2.06 -46.89 26.86
N TYR A 326 2.03 -46.27 25.68
CA TYR A 326 0.79 -45.81 25.08
C TYR A 326 0.95 -45.91 23.57
N THR A 327 0.88 -47.16 23.13
CA THR A 327 0.42 -47.53 21.80
C THR A 327 -0.98 -46.92 21.58
N LEU A 328 -1.08 -45.78 20.90
CA LEU A 328 -2.37 -45.29 20.40
C LEU A 328 -2.64 -45.96 19.05
N ARG A 329 -3.49 -46.99 19.13
CA ARG A 329 -4.09 -47.73 18.03
C ARG A 329 -4.68 -46.76 17.01
N ILE A 330 -4.22 -46.85 15.76
CA ILE A 330 -4.95 -46.32 14.59
C ILE A 330 -6.24 -47.14 14.50
N GLY A 331 -7.36 -46.55 14.88
CA GLY A 331 -8.61 -47.31 15.00
C GLY A 331 -9.79 -46.43 15.39
N GLN A 332 -10.12 -45.49 14.51
CA GLN A 332 -11.47 -45.01 14.13
C GLN A 332 -11.35 -43.59 13.58
N ALA A 333 -11.69 -43.41 12.30
CA ALA A 333 -11.75 -42.10 11.67
C ALA A 333 -12.80 -41.22 12.38
N PRO A 334 -12.52 -39.94 12.66
CA PRO A 334 -13.51 -39.04 13.24
C PRO A 334 -14.67 -38.82 12.25
N ALA A 335 -15.89 -38.72 12.79
CA ALA A 335 -17.13 -38.59 12.02
C ALA A 335 -17.15 -37.32 11.13
N PRO A 336 -17.90 -37.32 10.01
CA PRO A 336 -17.67 -36.41 8.88
C PRO A 336 -18.12 -34.96 9.06
N ASP A 337 -18.26 -34.41 10.27
CA ASP A 337 -18.95 -33.14 10.44
C ASP A 337 -18.07 -31.96 10.91
N HIS A 338 -16.75 -32.19 11.06
CA HIS A 338 -15.77 -31.11 11.36
C HIS A 338 -14.46 -31.20 10.55
N LEU A 339 -14.54 -31.59 9.27
CA LEU A 339 -13.41 -31.44 8.35
C LEU A 339 -13.53 -30.12 7.59
N ASP A 340 -12.39 -29.46 7.37
CA ASP A 340 -12.27 -28.34 6.45
C ASP A 340 -12.69 -28.83 5.06
N PRO A 341 -13.52 -28.10 4.29
CA PRO A 341 -14.00 -28.54 2.99
C PRO A 341 -12.87 -29.02 2.05
N ILE A 342 -11.70 -28.40 2.16
CA ILE A 342 -10.54 -28.68 1.32
C ILE A 342 -9.84 -29.98 1.76
N GLU A 343 -9.78 -30.29 3.06
CA GLU A 343 -9.19 -31.54 3.55
C GLU A 343 -10.03 -32.76 3.13
N ARG A 344 -11.36 -32.61 3.12
CA ARG A 344 -12.27 -33.65 2.63
C ARG A 344 -12.09 -33.88 1.13
N GLU A 345 -12.04 -32.79 0.37
CA GLU A 345 -11.81 -32.81 -1.08
C GLU A 345 -10.47 -33.45 -1.46
N LEU A 346 -9.39 -33.15 -0.72
CA LEU A 346 -8.05 -33.72 -0.97
C LEU A 346 -7.96 -35.20 -0.56
N ARG A 347 -8.59 -35.60 0.54
CA ARG A 347 -8.63 -37.01 0.95
C ARG A 347 -9.46 -37.86 -0.01
N ASP A 348 -10.60 -37.35 -0.47
CA ASP A 348 -11.45 -38.06 -1.43
C ASP A 348 -10.78 -38.15 -2.82
N ARG A 349 -10.04 -37.11 -3.21
CA ARG A 349 -9.32 -37.05 -4.51
C ARG A 349 -8.14 -38.00 -4.61
N TYR A 350 -7.43 -38.27 -3.50
CA TYR A 350 -6.20 -39.06 -3.48
C TYR A 350 -6.29 -40.33 -2.63
N ALA A 351 -7.51 -40.80 -2.30
CA ALA A 351 -7.74 -41.99 -1.47
C ALA A 351 -7.00 -43.25 -1.97
N ASP A 352 -6.77 -43.35 -3.28
CA ASP A 352 -6.21 -44.54 -3.94
C ASP A 352 -4.88 -44.28 -4.69
N GLN A 353 -4.23 -43.11 -4.54
CA GLN A 353 -3.02 -42.73 -5.30
C GLN A 353 -1.96 -41.94 -4.50
N SER A 354 -0.73 -41.85 -5.04
CA SER A 354 0.34 -41.01 -4.47
C SER A 354 0.03 -39.53 -4.65
N MET A 355 -0.13 -38.82 -3.54
CA MET A 355 -0.40 -37.38 -3.50
C MET A 355 0.81 -36.57 -4.00
N PRO A 356 0.63 -35.56 -4.87
CA PRO A 356 1.70 -34.64 -5.25
C PRO A 356 2.32 -33.92 -4.04
N GLU A 357 3.63 -33.68 -4.06
CA GLU A 357 4.39 -33.11 -2.93
C GLU A 357 3.85 -31.74 -2.48
N ALA A 358 3.40 -30.90 -3.42
CA ALA A 358 2.79 -29.60 -3.10
C ALA A 358 1.45 -29.74 -2.34
N ASP A 359 0.64 -30.75 -2.66
CA ASP A 359 -0.63 -31.01 -1.96
C ASP A 359 -0.38 -31.63 -0.58
N LEU A 360 0.70 -32.42 -0.44
CA LEU A 360 1.16 -33.00 0.83
C LEU A 360 1.69 -31.92 1.78
N ASP A 361 2.50 -30.99 1.29
CA ASP A 361 3.03 -29.85 2.06
C ASP A 361 1.91 -28.93 2.55
N TYR A 362 0.91 -28.70 1.71
CA TYR A 362 -0.28 -27.95 2.10
C TYR A 362 -1.06 -28.66 3.21
N LEU A 363 -1.29 -29.98 3.09
CA LEU A 363 -1.95 -30.78 4.11
C LEU A 363 -1.18 -30.80 5.44
N LEU A 364 0.15 -30.92 5.38
CA LEU A 364 1.02 -30.85 6.57
C LEU A 364 0.90 -29.50 7.26
N THR A 365 0.91 -28.40 6.50
CA THR A 365 0.73 -27.04 7.03
C THR A 365 -0.60 -26.88 7.77
N VAL A 366 -1.70 -27.38 7.19
CA VAL A 366 -3.04 -27.33 7.81
C VAL A 366 -3.08 -28.16 9.11
N LEU A 367 -2.46 -29.34 9.12
CA LEU A 367 -2.40 -30.20 10.30
C LEU A 367 -1.54 -29.61 11.43
N GLU A 368 -0.43 -28.94 11.10
CA GLU A 368 0.41 -28.23 12.07
C GLU A 368 -0.31 -27.03 12.70
N GLN A 369 -1.07 -26.28 11.89
CA GLN A 369 -1.91 -25.18 12.38
C GLN A 369 -2.96 -25.72 13.38
N ARG A 370 -3.58 -26.86 13.08
CA ARG A 370 -4.55 -27.50 13.99
C ARG A 370 -3.91 -28.03 15.26
N ARG A 371 -2.72 -28.65 15.16
CA ARG A 371 -1.95 -29.09 16.34
C ARG A 371 -1.66 -27.92 17.28
N THR A 372 -1.30 -26.77 16.70
CA THR A 372 -1.02 -25.54 17.44
C THR A 372 -2.27 -24.96 18.10
N ASN A 373 -3.41 -24.98 17.40
CA ASN A 373 -4.69 -24.54 17.96
C ASN A 373 -5.17 -25.44 19.11
N LEU A 374 -5.05 -26.76 18.97
CA LEU A 374 -5.38 -27.73 20.02
C LEU A 374 -4.46 -27.60 21.24
N ALA A 375 -3.16 -27.36 21.03
CA ALA A 375 -2.22 -27.08 22.12
C ALA A 375 -2.55 -25.78 22.86
N THR A 376 -3.07 -24.79 22.15
CA THR A 376 -3.52 -23.51 22.74
C THR A 376 -4.81 -23.69 23.55
N LEU A 377 -5.78 -24.44 23.03
CA LEU A 377 -7.01 -24.79 23.76
C LEU A 377 -6.72 -25.64 25.01
N ARG A 378 -5.76 -26.56 24.95
CA ARG A 378 -5.35 -27.38 26.11
C ARG A 378 -4.70 -26.53 27.21
N LYS A 379 -4.00 -25.44 26.86
CA LYS A 379 -3.47 -24.47 27.82
C LYS A 379 -4.53 -23.55 28.41
N ALA A 380 -5.66 -23.36 27.72
CA ALA A 380 -6.78 -22.56 28.22
C ALA A 380 -7.70 -23.33 29.19
N HIS A 381 -7.63 -24.67 29.17
CA HIS A 381 -8.43 -25.58 30.01
C HIS A 381 -7.62 -26.28 31.13
N ALA A 382 -6.35 -25.93 31.30
CA ALA A 382 -5.49 -26.33 32.41
C ALA A 382 -5.22 -25.10 33.28
#